data_AF-A0A960A4E5-F1
#
_entry.id   AF-A0A960A4E5-F1
#
_cell.length_a   1.000
_cell.length_b   1.000
_cell.length_c   1.000
_cell.angle_alpha   90.00
_cell.angle_beta   90.00
_cell.angle_gamma   90.00
#
_symmetry.space_group_name_H-M   'P 1'
#
loop_
_entity.id
_entity.type
_entity.pdbx_description
1 polymer ?
#
loop_
_entity_poly.entity_id
_entity_poly.type
_entity_poly.pdbx_seq_one_letter_code
_entity_poly.pdbx_strand_id
1 'polypeptide(L)' 'IETEMTAAIPFVQREVFRRTNSLGQGGQPVDVAETIGYFLDPASGGVTGQVVRVCGQNLVGQ' A
#
# COMPACT_ATOMS: atom_id res chain seq x y z
N ILE A 1 2.38 -4.99 0.05
CA ILE A 1 3.09 -4.63 1.28
C ILE A 1 3.86 -5.87 1.71
N GLU A 2 5.17 -5.77 1.85
CA GLU A 2 6.04 -6.89 2.22
C GLU A 2 5.92 -7.17 3.73
N THR A 3 5.35 -8.32 4.06
CA THR A 3 5.14 -8.82 5.42
C THR A 3 5.39 -10.33 5.49
N GLU A 4 5.40 -10.90 6.69
CA GLU A 4 5.44 -12.35 6.88
C GLU A 4 4.24 -13.04 6.21
N MET A 5 3.05 -12.43 6.28
CA MET A 5 1.84 -12.95 5.63
C MET A 5 1.98 -12.98 4.11
N THR A 6 2.53 -11.93 3.48
CA THR A 6 2.72 -11.93 2.02
C THR A 6 3.89 -12.82 1.60
N ALA A 7 4.85 -13.07 2.49
CA ALA A 7 5.91 -14.04 2.25
C ALA A 7 5.38 -15.49 2.14
N ALA A 8 4.22 -15.79 2.75
CA ALA A 8 3.57 -17.10 2.64
C ALA A 8 2.86 -17.34 1.29
N ILE A 9 2.70 -16.31 0.44
CA ILE A 9 2.09 -16.44 -0.90
C ILE A 9 3.02 -17.22 -1.85
N PRO A 10 2.52 -18.15 -2.69
CA PRO A 10 3.32 -18.86 -3.68
C PRO A 10 4.14 -17.91 -4.56
N PHE A 11 5.41 -18.28 -4.80
CA PHE A 11 6.43 -17.41 -5.39
C PHE A 11 5.97 -16.69 -6.68
N VAL A 12 5.40 -17.43 -7.64
CA VAL A 12 4.97 -16.85 -8.93
C VAL A 12 3.88 -15.81 -8.74
N GLN A 13 2.87 -16.11 -7.92
CA GLN A 13 1.80 -15.16 -7.62
C GLN A 13 2.33 -13.93 -6.88
N ARG A 14 3.19 -14.13 -5.89
CA ARG A 14 3.82 -13.05 -5.12
C ARG A 14 4.59 -12.09 -6.03
N GLU A 15 5.41 -12.62 -6.94
CA GLU A 15 6.24 -11.79 -7.82
C GLU A 15 5.43 -11.01 -8.85
N VAL A 16 4.34 -11.60 -9.36
CA VAL A 16 3.40 -10.88 -10.23
C VAL A 16 2.80 -9.70 -9.47
N PHE A 17 2.21 -9.93 -8.29
CA PHE A 17 1.60 -8.84 -7.52
C PHE A 17 2.59 -7.75 -7.08
N ARG A 18 3.84 -8.14 -6.80
CA ARG A 18 4.91 -7.21 -6.45
C ARG A 18 5.24 -6.23 -7.57
N ARG A 19 5.07 -6.63 -8.84
CA ARG A 19 5.46 -5.83 -10.02
C ARG A 19 4.29 -5.18 -10.76
N THR A 20 3.06 -5.61 -10.52
CA THR A 20 1.85 -5.08 -11.16
C THR A 20 1.40 -3.75 -10.55
N ASN A 21 2.29 -2.77 -10.56
CA ASN A 21 2.06 -1.38 -10.15
C ASN A 21 3.10 -0.48 -10.82
N SER A 22 2.86 0.84 -10.84
CA SER A 22 3.74 1.79 -11.54
C SER A 22 5.14 1.91 -10.93
N LEU A 23 5.32 1.55 -9.66
CA LEU A 23 6.62 1.59 -8.97
C LEU A 23 7.46 0.31 -9.15
N GLY A 24 6.90 -0.72 -9.78
CA GLY A 24 7.59 -2.00 -10.06
C GLY A 24 8.04 -2.77 -8.82
N GLN A 25 7.52 -2.44 -7.63
CA GLN A 25 7.96 -3.01 -6.36
C GLN A 25 6.81 -3.17 -5.36
N GLY A 26 7.00 -4.04 -4.37
CA GLY A 26 6.12 -4.15 -3.22
C GLY A 26 6.41 -3.05 -2.21
N GLY A 27 5.37 -2.41 -1.69
CA GLY A 27 5.51 -1.42 -0.61
C GLY A 27 5.95 -2.06 0.72
N GLN A 28 6.36 -1.24 1.66
CA GLN A 28 6.78 -1.61 3.02
C GLN A 28 5.68 -1.24 4.04
N PRO A 29 5.68 -1.84 5.24
CA PRO A 29 4.71 -1.48 6.29
C PRO A 29 4.75 0.01 6.65
N VAL A 30 5.93 0.64 6.58
CA VAL A 30 6.09 2.07 6.85
C VAL A 30 5.30 2.94 5.88
N ASP A 31 5.13 2.55 4.61
CA ASP A 31 4.37 3.35 3.62
C ASP A 31 2.89 3.48 4.03
N VAL A 32 2.35 2.40 4.62
CA VAL A 32 1.00 2.40 5.19
C VAL A 32 0.95 3.25 6.45
N ALA A 33 1.95 3.10 7.32
CA ALA A 33 2.05 3.85 8.58
C ALA A 33 2.14 5.36 8.35
N GLU A 34 2.93 5.82 7.37
CA GLU A 34 3.04 7.24 7.00
C GLU A 34 1.70 7.79 6.50
N THR A 35 0.96 7.02 5.70
CA THR A 35 -0.37 7.42 5.22
C THR A 35 -1.37 7.52 6.38
N ILE A 36 -1.30 6.61 7.35
CA ILE A 36 -2.10 6.69 8.58
C ILE A 36 -1.66 7.91 9.41
N GLY A 37 -0.35 8.13 9.55
CA GLY A 37 0.23 9.27 10.25
C GLY A 37 -0.27 10.60 9.69
N TYR A 38 -0.33 10.72 8.36
CA TYR A 38 -0.94 11.87 7.68
C TYR A 38 -2.38 12.12 8.13
N PHE A 39 -3.22 11.09 8.22
CA PHE A 39 -4.61 11.25 8.69
C PHE A 39 -4.71 11.58 10.19
N LEU A 40 -3.72 11.18 10.99
CA LEU A 40 -3.66 11.47 12.42
C LEU A 40 -3.06 12.86 12.72
N ASP A 41 -2.40 13.49 11.75
CA ASP A 41 -1.77 14.80 11.93
C ASP A 41 -2.83 15.86 12.29
N PRO A 42 -2.62 16.69 13.34
CA PRO A 42 -3.56 17.74 13.73
C PRO A 42 -3.90 18.73 12.59
N ALA A 43 -2.96 18.99 11.67
CA ALA A 43 -3.18 19.84 10.51
C ALA A 43 -4.13 19.20 9.48
N SER A 44 -4.28 17.86 9.50
CA SER A 44 -5.19 17.10 8.64
C SER A 44 -6.63 17.05 9.17
N GLY A 45 -6.99 17.84 10.20
CA GLY A 45 -8.33 17.81 10.81
C GLY A 45 -9.51 18.04 9.86
N GLY A 46 -9.29 18.64 8.68
CA GLY A 46 -10.31 18.79 7.63
C GLY A 46 -10.44 17.59 6.67
N VAL A 47 -9.54 16.61 6.74
CA VAL A 47 -9.46 15.48 5.82
C VAL A 47 -10.31 14.32 6.38
N THR A 48 -11.58 14.28 5.99
CA THR A 48 -12.55 13.28 6.47
C THR A 48 -13.23 12.53 5.32
N GLY A 49 -13.70 11.31 5.59
CA GLY A 49 -14.43 10.46 4.64
C GLY A 49 -13.60 9.95 3.46
N GLN A 50 -12.26 9.99 3.55
CA GLN A 50 -11.37 9.60 2.46
C GLN A 50 -11.04 8.11 2.49
N VAL A 51 -10.90 7.51 1.30
CA VAL A 51 -10.30 6.20 1.10
C VAL A 51 -9.07 6.38 0.21
N VAL A 52 -7.89 6.20 0.78
CA VAL A 52 -6.61 6.38 0.07
C VAL A 52 -5.92 5.03 -0.09
N ARG A 53 -5.62 4.65 -1.33
CA ARG A 53 -4.93 3.39 -1.62
C ARG A 53 -3.41 3.54 -1.50
N VAL A 54 -2.80 2.85 -0.55
CA VAL A 54 -1.34 2.70 -0.43
C VAL A 54 -0.87 1.52 -1.28
N CYS A 55 -0.80 1.71 -2.60
CA CYS A 55 -0.63 0.60 -3.54
C CYS A 55 0.40 0.82 -4.66
N GLY A 56 1.12 1.94 -4.68
CA GLY A 56 2.05 2.26 -5.75
C GLY A 56 1.39 2.39 -7.13
N GLN A 57 0.10 2.77 -7.17
CA GLN A 57 -0.75 2.78 -8.37
C GLN A 57 -0.87 1.38 -9.01
N ASN A 58 -1.36 0.42 -8.22
CA ASN A 58 -1.61 -0.95 -8.69
C ASN A 58 -2.71 -0.98 -9.77
N LEU A 59 -2.51 -1.79 -10.81
CA LEU A 59 -3.42 -1.93 -11.96
C LEU A 59 -4.80 -2.47 -11.59
N VAL A 60 -4.93 -3.21 -10.49
CA VAL A 60 -6.21 -3.74 -10.02
C VAL A 60 -7.02 -2.60 -9.39
N GLY A 61 -8.28 -2.43 -9.81
CA GLY A 61 -9.20 -1.43 -9.26
C GLY A 61 -10.55 -1.44 -9.99
N GLN A 62 -11.51 -0.69 -9.45
CA GLN A 62 -12.74 -0.27 -10.13
C GLN A 62 -12.66 1.21 -10.44
#